data_AF-A0A7K3XQ55-F1
#
_entry.id   AF-A0A7K3XQ55-F1
#
_cell.length_a   1.000
_cell.length_b   1.000
_cell.length_c   1.000
_cell.angle_alpha   90.00
_cell.angle_beta   90.00
_cell.angle_gamma   90.00
#
_symmetry.space_group_name_H-M   'P 1'
#
loop_
_entity.id
_entity.type
_entity.pdbx_description
1 polymer ?
#
loop_
_entity_poly.entity_id
_entity_poly.type
_entity_poly.pdbx_seq_one_letter_code
_entity_poly.pdbx_strand_id
1 'polypeptide(L)'
;LVQIAFAGLEKIEGLHILANNIRKRLGIISFYMDHLHFNLAVKLLNDKFGIQVRGGCACAGTYGHFLLDVSHDESNQITQQINFGDLSQKPGWIRLSLHPTMTNDELHFIIDAVQQVQKNHTEWGKDYTYNHKTNEFRHLKEPEDKTELVTKWFDLE
;
A
#
# COMPACT_ATOMS: atom_id res chain seq x y z
N LEU A 1 -4.24 20.90 -2.11
CA LEU A 1 -4.09 19.43 -2.03
C LEU A 1 -2.63 18.96 -2.16
N VAL A 2 -1.97 18.98 -3.33
CA VAL A 2 -0.61 18.39 -3.49
C VAL A 2 0.41 18.95 -2.49
N GLN A 3 0.46 20.28 -2.31
CA GLN A 3 1.37 20.91 -1.34
C GLN A 3 1.10 20.46 0.10
N ILE A 4 -0.18 20.37 0.49
CA ILE A 4 -0.60 19.89 1.82
C ILE A 4 -0.18 18.43 2.01
N ALA A 5 -0.39 17.59 0.99
CA ALA A 5 -0.03 16.19 1.04
C ALA A 5 1.47 15.99 1.25
N PHE A 6 2.32 16.69 0.50
CA PHE A 6 3.76 16.64 0.72
C PHE A 6 4.17 17.15 2.11
N ALA A 7 3.67 18.32 2.52
CA ALA A 7 4.01 18.89 3.81
C ALA A 7 3.58 18.02 5.01
N GLY A 8 2.53 17.22 4.86
CA GLY A 8 2.08 16.26 5.86
C GLY A 8 2.86 14.94 5.81
N LEU A 9 2.96 14.32 4.64
CA LEU A 9 3.60 13.00 4.48
C LEU A 9 5.11 13.04 4.81
N GLU A 10 5.81 14.13 4.49
CA GLU A 10 7.25 14.26 4.80
C GLU A 10 7.56 14.36 6.30
N LYS A 11 6.56 14.65 7.13
CA LYS A 11 6.72 14.71 8.59
C LYS A 11 6.52 13.35 9.26
N ILE A 12 6.07 12.34 8.49
CA ILE A 12 5.84 11.00 9.01
C ILE A 12 7.19 10.26 9.02
N GLU A 13 7.69 9.97 10.21
CA GLU A 13 8.94 9.23 10.39
C GLU A 13 8.84 7.82 9.78
N GLY A 14 9.87 7.45 9.01
CA GLY A 14 9.92 6.17 8.30
C GLY A 14 9.06 6.10 7.03
N LEU A 15 8.46 7.21 6.59
CA LEU A 15 7.79 7.30 5.29
C LEU A 15 8.70 7.94 4.24
N HIS A 16 8.82 7.28 3.10
CA HIS A 16 9.70 7.71 2.00
C HIS A 16 8.90 7.95 0.73
N ILE A 17 8.82 9.21 0.29
CA ILE A 17 8.12 9.59 -0.94
C ILE A 17 9.02 9.31 -2.15
N LEU A 18 8.49 8.56 -3.12
CA LEU A 18 9.19 8.30 -4.37
C LEU A 18 9.22 9.55 -5.25
N ALA A 19 10.39 9.79 -5.87
CA ALA A 19 10.70 11.01 -6.65
C ALA A 19 10.41 12.30 -5.87
N ASN A 20 10.87 12.37 -4.62
CA ASN A 20 10.57 13.48 -3.69
C ASN A 20 11.04 14.85 -4.21
N ASN A 21 12.04 14.88 -5.11
CA ASN A 21 12.55 16.09 -5.75
C ASN A 21 11.58 16.71 -6.78
N ILE A 22 10.57 15.97 -7.27
CA ILE A 22 9.62 16.44 -8.29
C ILE A 22 8.32 16.91 -7.61
N ARG A 23 8.26 18.21 -7.27
CA ARG A 23 7.11 18.80 -6.55
C ARG A 23 5.97 19.26 -7.45
N LYS A 24 6.26 19.74 -8.66
CA LYS A 24 5.24 20.12 -9.65
C LYS A 24 4.78 18.87 -10.39
N ARG A 25 3.83 18.16 -9.80
CA ARG A 25 3.28 16.90 -10.35
C ARG A 25 1.78 16.80 -10.11
N LEU A 26 1.15 15.84 -10.80
CA LEU A 26 -0.23 15.45 -10.51
C LEU A 26 -0.35 14.96 -9.07
N GLY A 27 -1.58 14.97 -8.52
CA GLY A 27 -1.88 14.49 -7.17
C GLY A 27 -1.77 12.97 -7.00
N ILE A 28 -0.81 12.33 -7.66
CA ILE A 28 -0.52 10.91 -7.56
C ILE A 28 0.80 10.80 -6.81
N ILE A 29 0.72 10.36 -5.56
CA ILE A 29 1.86 10.33 -4.63
C ILE A 29 2.14 8.87 -4.30
N SER A 30 3.33 8.42 -4.68
CA SER A 30 3.83 7.09 -4.37
C SER A 30 4.81 7.17 -3.20
N PHE A 31 4.69 6.27 -2.24
CA PHE A 31 5.58 6.20 -1.07
C PHE A 31 5.66 4.77 -0.53
N TYR A 32 6.73 4.48 0.20
CA TYR A 32 6.84 3.28 1.03
C TYR A 32 7.08 3.67 2.48
N MET A 33 6.98 2.68 3.36
CA MET A 33 7.05 2.85 4.80
C MET A 33 7.97 1.78 5.38
N ASP A 34 8.86 2.19 6.27
CA ASP A 34 9.88 1.31 6.85
C ASP A 34 9.22 0.15 7.61
N HIS A 35 9.76 -1.06 7.40
CA HIS A 35 9.30 -2.30 8.05
C HIS A 35 7.82 -2.65 7.83
N LEU A 36 7.19 -2.09 6.79
CA LEU A 36 5.77 -2.30 6.50
C LEU A 36 5.57 -2.72 5.04
N HIS A 37 5.08 -3.95 4.86
CA HIS A 37 4.70 -4.43 3.53
C HIS A 37 3.56 -3.58 2.95
N PHE A 38 3.73 -3.11 1.71
CA PHE A 38 2.79 -2.18 1.07
C PHE A 38 1.34 -2.71 1.03
N ASN A 39 1.13 -4.01 0.80
CA ASN A 39 -0.23 -4.59 0.83
C ASN A 39 -0.84 -4.66 2.23
N LEU A 40 -0.04 -4.78 3.29
CA LEU A 40 -0.54 -4.66 4.65
C LEU A 40 -0.95 -3.22 4.94
N ALA A 41 -0.14 -2.24 4.53
CA ALA A 41 -0.50 -0.83 4.68
C ALA A 41 -1.82 -0.48 3.96
N VAL A 42 -1.98 -0.93 2.71
CA VAL A 42 -3.21 -0.77 1.93
C VAL A 42 -4.41 -1.37 2.67
N LYS A 43 -4.23 -2.60 3.21
CA LYS A 43 -5.29 -3.30 3.94
C LYS A 43 -5.66 -2.59 5.24
N LEU A 44 -4.68 -2.11 6.01
CA LEU A 44 -4.89 -1.36 7.25
C LEU A 44 -5.60 -0.02 7.01
N LEU A 45 -5.20 0.73 5.97
CA LEU A 45 -5.86 1.98 5.59
C LEU A 45 -7.33 1.76 5.22
N ASN A 46 -7.61 0.69 4.48
CA ASN A 46 -8.98 0.32 4.14
C ASN A 46 -9.79 -0.08 5.37
N ASP A 47 -9.30 -1.03 6.17
CA ASP A 47 -10.09 -1.67 7.22
C ASP A 47 -10.32 -0.76 8.44
N LYS A 48 -9.36 0.09 8.77
CA LYS A 48 -9.44 0.96 9.97
C LYS A 48 -9.97 2.35 9.68
N PHE A 49 -9.76 2.86 8.46
CA PHE A 49 -10.08 4.25 8.11
C PHE A 49 -11.00 4.40 6.91
N GLY A 50 -11.35 3.30 6.21
CA GLY A 50 -12.14 3.35 4.99
C GLY A 50 -11.40 4.00 3.81
N ILE A 51 -10.06 4.12 3.89
CA ILE A 51 -9.25 4.79 2.87
C ILE A 51 -8.76 3.77 1.86
N GLN A 52 -9.22 3.90 0.62
CA GLN A 52 -8.82 3.01 -0.47
C GLN A 52 -7.63 3.60 -1.25
N VAL A 53 -6.50 2.90 -1.17
CA VAL A 53 -5.29 3.18 -1.94
C VAL A 53 -4.88 1.97 -2.76
N ARG A 54 -3.92 2.13 -3.68
CA ARG A 54 -3.38 1.02 -4.49
C ARG A 54 -1.99 0.66 -4.02
N GLY A 55 -1.72 -0.64 -3.90
CA GLY A 55 -0.39 -1.19 -3.60
C GLY A 55 0.23 -1.88 -4.82
N GLY A 56 1.56 -1.89 -4.87
CA GLY A 56 2.35 -2.69 -5.80
C GLY A 56 3.15 -1.86 -6.81
N CYS A 57 3.90 -2.56 -7.66
CA CYS A 57 4.82 -1.99 -8.66
C CYS A 57 4.38 -2.28 -10.12
N ALA A 58 3.14 -2.72 -10.33
CA ALA A 58 2.67 -3.16 -11.64
C ALA A 58 2.83 -2.05 -12.71
N CYS A 59 3.40 -2.43 -13.86
CA CYS A 59 3.76 -1.60 -15.02
C CYS A 59 5.01 -0.73 -14.88
N ALA A 60 5.78 -0.86 -13.79
CA ALA A 60 6.96 -0.06 -13.54
C ALA A 60 8.17 -0.91 -13.09
N GLY A 61 8.29 -2.18 -13.52
CA GLY A 61 9.32 -3.11 -13.04
C GLY A 61 10.76 -2.58 -13.15
N THR A 62 11.14 -2.04 -14.31
CA THR A 62 12.44 -1.39 -14.52
C THR A 62 12.61 -0.12 -13.67
N TYR A 63 11.53 0.61 -13.43
CA TYR A 63 11.53 1.79 -12.57
C TYR A 63 11.58 1.43 -11.08
N GLY A 64 11.02 0.28 -10.70
CA GLY A 64 11.14 -0.30 -9.37
C GLY A 64 12.57 -0.69 -9.06
N HIS A 65 13.30 -1.26 -10.03
CA HIS A 65 14.74 -1.54 -9.87
C HIS A 65 15.53 -0.26 -9.64
N PHE A 66 15.24 0.80 -10.40
CA PHE A 66 15.93 2.09 -10.29
C PHE A 66 15.57 2.87 -9.02
N LEU A 67 14.31 2.85 -8.59
CA LEU A 67 13.82 3.63 -7.45
C LEU A 67 14.05 2.95 -6.09
N LEU A 68 14.15 1.62 -6.06
CA LEU A 68 14.33 0.84 -4.83
C LEU A 68 15.75 0.25 -4.73
N ASP A 69 16.66 0.69 -5.59
CA ASP A 69 18.07 0.29 -5.64
C ASP A 69 18.28 -1.23 -5.66
N VAL A 70 17.39 -1.95 -6.37
CA VAL A 70 17.45 -3.40 -6.47
C VAL A 70 18.58 -3.76 -7.43
N SER A 71 19.62 -4.41 -6.92
CA SER A 71 20.73 -4.89 -7.74
C SER A 71 20.26 -5.97 -8.73
N HIS A 72 21.07 -6.22 -9.77
CA HIS A 72 20.74 -7.24 -10.78
C HIS A 72 20.61 -8.64 -10.16
N ASP A 73 21.44 -8.96 -9.16
CA ASP A 73 21.44 -10.24 -8.47
C ASP A 73 20.21 -10.40 -7.56
N GLU A 74 19.82 -9.34 -6.82
CA GLU A 74 18.58 -9.32 -6.04
C GLU A 74 17.34 -9.42 -6.94
N SER A 75 17.35 -8.73 -8.08
CA SER A 75 16.30 -8.85 -9.09
C SER A 75 16.15 -10.29 -9.60
N ASN A 76 17.26 -11.00 -9.86
CA ASN A 76 17.23 -12.38 -10.30
C ASN A 76 16.68 -13.33 -9.22
N GLN A 77 17.03 -13.11 -7.95
CA GLN A 77 16.48 -13.88 -6.82
C GLN A 77 14.99 -13.64 -6.63
N ILE A 78 14.55 -12.38 -6.68
CA ILE A 78 13.13 -12.00 -6.62
C ILE A 78 12.36 -12.61 -7.79
N THR A 79 12.90 -12.55 -9.01
CA THR A 79 12.29 -13.14 -10.21
C THR A 79 12.19 -14.65 -10.11
N GLN A 80 13.22 -15.32 -9.58
CA GLN A 80 13.18 -16.77 -9.35
C GLN A 80 12.10 -17.14 -8.34
N GLN A 81 12.01 -16.44 -7.20
CA GLN A 81 10.95 -16.69 -6.20
C GLN A 81 9.55 -16.47 -6.79
N ILE A 82 9.36 -15.40 -7.58
CA ILE A 82 8.11 -15.16 -8.30
C ILE A 82 7.79 -16.32 -9.27
N ASN A 83 8.78 -16.83 -10.00
CA ASN A 83 8.60 -17.98 -10.90
C ASN A 83 8.24 -19.27 -10.13
N PHE A 84 8.68 -19.41 -8.88
CA PHE A 84 8.29 -20.48 -7.98
C PHE A 84 6.97 -20.20 -7.24
N GLY A 85 6.30 -19.08 -7.51
CA GLY A 85 5.00 -18.70 -6.94
C GLY A 85 5.07 -18.02 -5.57
N ASP A 86 6.25 -17.57 -5.14
CA ASP A 86 6.44 -16.79 -3.92
C ASP A 86 6.61 -15.30 -4.24
N LEU A 87 5.63 -14.50 -3.82
CA LEU A 87 5.62 -13.05 -4.03
C LEU A 87 6.11 -12.26 -2.81
N SER A 88 6.63 -12.92 -1.76
CA SER A 88 7.07 -12.29 -0.50
C SER A 88 8.15 -11.22 -0.68
N GLN A 89 9.06 -11.41 -1.62
CA GLN A 89 10.13 -10.44 -1.92
C GLN A 89 9.75 -9.49 -3.06
N LYS A 90 8.50 -9.49 -3.51
CA LYS A 90 8.07 -8.60 -4.60
C LYS A 90 8.08 -7.15 -4.10
N PRO A 91 8.90 -6.27 -4.70
CA PRO A 91 8.93 -4.88 -4.29
C PRO A 91 7.60 -4.18 -4.62
N GLY A 92 7.26 -3.15 -3.86
CA GLY A 92 6.07 -2.34 -4.12
C GLY A 92 5.99 -1.11 -3.24
N TRP A 93 5.13 -0.19 -3.65
CA TRP A 93 4.84 1.03 -2.91
C TRP A 93 3.32 1.22 -2.82
N ILE A 94 2.93 2.19 -2.01
CA ILE A 94 1.55 2.64 -1.87
C ILE A 94 1.38 3.86 -2.77
N ARG A 95 0.28 3.90 -3.53
CA ARG A 95 -0.09 5.03 -4.38
C ARG A 95 -1.36 5.68 -3.85
N LEU A 96 -1.20 6.87 -3.30
CA LEU A 96 -2.29 7.77 -2.92
C LEU A 96 -2.62 8.69 -4.10
N SER A 97 -3.87 8.64 -4.56
CA SER A 97 -4.38 9.53 -5.61
C SER A 97 -5.35 10.55 -5.02
N LEU A 98 -4.99 11.83 -5.09
CA LEU A 98 -5.81 12.94 -4.63
C LEU A 98 -6.87 13.26 -5.69
N HIS A 99 -8.13 13.22 -5.30
CA HIS A 99 -9.23 13.60 -6.17
C HIS A 99 -9.34 15.15 -6.25
N PRO A 100 -9.64 15.75 -7.42
CA PRO A 100 -9.75 17.21 -7.54
C PRO A 100 -10.81 17.85 -6.64
N THR A 101 -11.83 17.10 -6.25
CA THR A 101 -12.91 17.57 -5.36
C THR A 101 -12.70 17.22 -3.90
N MET A 102 -11.57 16.58 -3.55
CA MET A 102 -11.24 16.28 -2.16
C MET A 102 -11.03 17.58 -1.38
N THR A 103 -11.63 17.66 -0.21
CA THR A 103 -11.46 18.77 0.72
C THR A 103 -10.11 18.69 1.43
N ASN A 104 -9.67 19.80 2.03
CA ASN A 104 -8.45 19.79 2.83
C ASN A 104 -8.62 18.91 4.08
N ASP A 105 -9.82 18.86 4.68
CA ASP A 105 -10.09 18.07 5.88
C ASP A 105 -10.02 16.56 5.58
N GLU A 106 -10.56 16.10 4.46
CA GLU A 106 -10.39 14.71 3.99
C GLU A 106 -8.91 14.37 3.79
N LEU A 107 -8.13 15.29 3.22
CA LEU A 107 -6.70 15.07 3.05
C LEU A 107 -5.96 15.02 4.39
N HIS A 108 -6.31 15.88 5.35
CA HIS A 108 -5.73 15.84 6.69
C HIS A 108 -6.07 14.54 7.42
N PHE A 109 -7.30 14.06 7.28
CA PHE A 109 -7.71 12.76 7.78
C PHE A 109 -6.88 11.62 7.16
N ILE A 110 -6.64 11.65 5.84
CA ILE A 110 -5.80 10.65 5.18
C ILE A 110 -4.35 10.69 5.69
N ILE A 111 -3.77 11.89 5.85
CA ILE A 111 -2.40 12.05 6.35
C ILE A 111 -2.28 11.49 7.78
N ASP A 112 -3.24 11.81 8.65
CA ASP A 112 -3.29 11.28 10.01
C ASP A 112 -3.43 9.76 10.01
N ALA A 113 -4.32 9.20 9.18
CA ALA A 113 -4.47 7.74 9.03
C ALA A 113 -3.17 7.06 8.59
N VAL A 114 -2.45 7.63 7.62
CA VAL A 114 -1.14 7.11 7.17
C VAL A 114 -0.13 7.15 8.32
N GLN A 115 -0.10 8.24 9.10
CA GLN A 115 0.78 8.34 10.27
C GLN A 115 0.43 7.31 11.35
N GLN A 116 -0.86 7.09 11.60
CA GLN A 116 -1.32 6.08 12.54
C GLN A 116 -0.98 4.66 12.08
N VAL A 117 -1.10 4.36 10.79
CA VAL A 117 -0.65 3.08 10.23
C VAL A 117 0.85 2.91 10.44
N GLN A 118 1.67 3.91 10.10
CA GLN A 118 3.12 3.81 10.30
C GLN A 118 3.52 3.59 11.76
N LYS A 119 2.81 4.24 12.68
CA LYS A 119 3.10 4.11 14.12
C LYS A 119 2.70 2.75 14.69
N ASN A 120 1.63 2.14 14.18
CA ASN A 120 0.97 1.00 14.83
C ASN A 120 0.99 -0.29 14.00
N HIS A 121 1.59 -0.31 12.81
CA HIS A 121 1.50 -1.45 11.89
C HIS A 121 2.00 -2.77 12.49
N THR A 122 2.99 -2.73 13.38
CA THR A 122 3.52 -3.94 14.04
C THR A 122 2.47 -4.60 14.94
N GLU A 123 1.69 -3.81 15.67
CA GLU A 123 0.63 -4.34 16.52
C GLU A 123 -0.59 -4.73 15.68
N TRP A 124 -1.05 -3.82 14.83
CA TRP A 124 -2.24 -4.06 14.01
C TRP A 124 -2.04 -5.18 12.98
N GLY A 125 -0.81 -5.39 12.52
CA GLY A 125 -0.48 -6.46 11.59
C GLY A 125 -0.69 -7.87 12.16
N LYS A 126 -0.71 -8.02 13.49
CA LYS A 126 -0.95 -9.32 14.16
C LYS A 126 -2.34 -9.87 13.90
N ASP A 127 -3.30 -9.00 13.57
CA ASP A 127 -4.67 -9.38 13.21
C ASP A 127 -4.81 -9.87 11.76
N TYR A 128 -3.69 -10.00 11.03
CA TYR A 128 -3.67 -10.36 9.61
C TYR A 128 -2.75 -11.56 9.33
N THR A 129 -3.15 -12.36 8.35
CA THR A 129 -2.30 -13.41 7.77
C THR A 129 -1.89 -13.02 6.36
N TYR A 130 -0.62 -13.27 6.03
CA TYR A 130 -0.07 -13.04 4.69
C TYR A 130 -0.18 -14.28 3.81
N ASN A 131 -0.68 -14.13 2.59
CA ASN A 131 -0.67 -15.17 1.57
C ASN A 131 0.41 -14.86 0.52
N HIS A 132 1.52 -15.60 0.56
CA HIS A 132 2.65 -15.42 -0.35
C HIS A 132 2.33 -15.73 -1.82
N LYS A 133 1.30 -16.54 -2.10
CA LYS A 133 0.89 -16.89 -3.48
C LYS A 133 0.14 -15.76 -4.15
N THR A 134 -0.73 -15.08 -3.40
CA THR A 134 -1.54 -13.96 -3.93
C THR A 134 -0.93 -12.60 -3.62
N ASN A 135 0.05 -12.54 -2.72
CA ASN A 135 0.62 -11.33 -2.14
C ASN A 135 -0.41 -10.52 -1.32
N GLU A 136 -1.45 -11.16 -0.78
CA GLU A 136 -2.52 -10.46 -0.08
C GLU A 136 -2.44 -10.66 1.43
N PHE A 137 -2.95 -9.66 2.16
CA PHE A 137 -3.19 -9.76 3.60
C PHE A 137 -4.68 -9.93 3.83
N ARG A 138 -5.03 -10.97 4.61
CA ARG A 138 -6.41 -11.26 5.03
C ARG A 138 -6.52 -11.05 6.53
N HIS A 139 -7.56 -10.35 6.98
CA HIS A 139 -7.82 -10.22 8.41
C HIS A 139 -8.26 -11.58 8.98
N LEU A 140 -7.83 -11.95 10.17
CA LEU A 140 -8.08 -13.29 10.74
C LEU A 140 -9.58 -13.62 10.87
N LYS A 141 -10.43 -12.59 11.03
CA LYS A 141 -11.90 -12.70 11.08
C LYS A 141 -12.61 -12.72 9.72
N GLU A 142 -11.91 -12.45 8.61
CA GLU A 142 -12.51 -12.53 7.28
C GLU A 142 -12.54 -13.99 6.81
N PRO A 143 -13.62 -14.46 6.17
CA PRO A 143 -13.63 -15.79 5.57
C PRO A 143 -12.56 -15.89 4.47
N GLU A 144 -12.04 -17.10 4.27
CA GLU A 144 -11.08 -17.37 3.19
C GLU A 144 -11.77 -17.25 1.83
N ASP A 145 -12.98 -17.80 1.72
CA ASP A 145 -13.86 -17.60 0.57
C ASP A 145 -14.81 -16.42 0.82
N LYS A 146 -14.55 -15.30 0.14
CA LYS A 146 -15.40 -14.11 0.22
C LYS A 146 -16.79 -14.32 -0.40
N THR A 147 -16.98 -15.38 -1.18
CA THR A 147 -18.28 -15.72 -1.78
C THR A 147 -19.33 -15.90 -0.68
N GLU A 148 -18.96 -16.46 0.48
CA GLU A 148 -19.81 -16.63 1.67
C GLU A 148 -20.47 -15.31 2.14
N LEU A 149 -19.82 -14.17 1.92
CA LEU A 149 -20.33 -12.85 2.32
C LEU A 149 -21.33 -12.27 1.31
N VAL A 150 -21.20 -12.61 0.03
CA VAL A 150 -21.95 -11.98 -1.06
C VAL A 150 -23.03 -12.88 -1.64
N THR A 151 -23.01 -14.20 -1.38
CA THR A 151 -24.04 -15.13 -1.88
C THR A 151 -25.46 -14.63 -1.58
N LYS A 152 -25.68 -14.08 -0.38
CA LYS A 152 -26.97 -13.53 0.04
C LYS A 152 -27.42 -12.28 -0.74
N TRP A 153 -26.51 -11.56 -1.40
CA TRP A 153 -26.87 -10.40 -2.22
C TRP A 153 -27.49 -10.81 -3.56
N PHE A 154 -27.27 -12.06 -3.97
CA PHE A 154 -27.85 -12.65 -5.18
C PHE A 154 -29.09 -13.50 -4.87
N ASP A 155 -29.53 -13.51 -3.61
CA ASP A 155 -30.82 -14.06 -3.23
C ASP A 155 -31.90 -13.02 -3.57
N LEU A 156 -32.70 -13.31 -4.59
CA LEU A 156 -33.70 -12.41 -5.16
C LEU A 156 -35.13 -12.77 -4.69
N GLU A 157 -35.27 -13.69 -3.73
CA GLU A 157 -36.54 -14.08 -3.12
C GLU A 157 -37.16 -12.98 -2.24
#